data_AF-A0A259NPF8-F1
#
_entry.id   AF-A0A259NPF8-F1
#
_cell.length_a   1.000
_cell.length_b   1.000
_cell.length_c   1.000
_cell.angle_alpha   90.00
_cell.angle_beta   90.00
_cell.angle_gamma   90.00
#
_symmetry.space_group_name_H-M   'P 1'
#
loop_
_entity.id
_entity.type
_entity.pdbx_description
1 polymer ?
#
loop_
_entity_poly.entity_id
_entity_poly.type
_entity_poly.pdbx_seq_one_letter_code
_entity_poly.pdbx_strand_id
1 'polypeptide(L)'
;MAEAESPKKKPAAKGLPKGTRKLNRPRLTISGLTVEQEAYCRGRAMGMSVEEALLASNSTVSVRTARDWESSTCKNFNQAVADRINELTALAQKNAILKSGLDREWVITRFMQVAERCMQAEPVRDREGNPTGEYTFNATGANQALRALGDVLGLFKPVEKKPGDEYEHLSDDDIARIAAELAAQTGLLEAGAGTQAPAGREQAGTVQALPKAG
;
A
#
# COMPACT_ATOMS: atom_id res chain seq x y z
N MET A 1 13.88 -59.62 51.25
CA MET A 1 13.32 -58.85 50.13
C MET A 1 13.03 -57.45 50.62
N ALA A 2 13.30 -56.45 49.78
CA ALA A 2 13.58 -55.04 50.08
C ALA A 2 12.61 -54.30 51.04
N GLU A 3 13.19 -53.56 51.99
CA GLU A 3 12.54 -52.49 52.74
C GLU A 3 12.30 -51.27 51.82
N ALA A 4 11.10 -50.71 51.85
CA ALA A 4 10.72 -49.54 51.04
C ALA A 4 11.14 -48.24 51.76
N GLU A 5 12.09 -47.52 51.17
CA GLU A 5 12.53 -46.20 51.61
C GLU A 5 11.48 -45.13 51.27
N SER A 6 11.00 -44.40 52.28
CA SER A 6 10.00 -43.33 52.13
C SER A 6 10.62 -42.03 51.57
N PRO A 7 9.89 -41.22 50.77
CA PRO A 7 10.47 -40.06 50.10
C PRO A 7 10.75 -38.91 51.07
N LYS A 8 12.02 -38.49 51.16
CA LYS A 8 12.49 -37.34 51.96
C LYS A 8 11.88 -36.03 51.44
N LYS A 9 11.20 -35.31 52.34
CA LYS A 9 10.60 -33.97 52.11
C LYS A 9 11.69 -32.95 51.76
N LYS A 10 11.57 -32.26 50.62
CA LYS A 10 12.49 -31.17 50.22
C LYS A 10 12.47 -30.04 51.28
N PRO A 11 13.62 -29.47 51.68
CA PRO A 11 13.65 -28.38 52.65
C PRO A 11 13.00 -27.13 52.06
N ALA A 12 12.16 -26.47 52.85
CA ALA A 12 11.54 -25.20 52.48
C ALA A 12 12.60 -24.12 52.25
N ALA A 13 12.51 -23.42 51.11
CA ALA A 13 13.42 -22.34 50.78
C ALA A 13 13.34 -21.23 51.84
N LYS A 14 14.46 -20.91 52.50
CA LYS A 14 14.57 -19.81 53.45
C LYS A 14 14.19 -18.50 52.75
N GLY A 15 13.20 -17.79 53.30
CA GLY A 15 12.77 -16.48 52.81
C GLY A 15 13.92 -15.46 52.84
N LEU A 16 13.96 -14.57 51.84
CA LEU A 16 14.97 -13.52 51.75
C LEU A 16 14.94 -12.58 52.97
N PRO A 17 16.09 -12.02 53.38
CA PRO A 17 16.18 -11.13 54.54
C PRO A 17 15.27 -9.89 54.39
N LYS A 18 14.61 -9.51 55.50
CA LYS A 18 13.74 -8.33 55.61
C LYS A 18 14.52 -7.08 55.17
N GLY A 19 14.02 -6.39 54.16
CA GLY A 19 14.62 -5.17 53.60
C GLY A 19 15.08 -5.28 52.15
N THR A 20 15.17 -6.50 51.59
CA THR A 20 15.43 -6.68 50.15
C THR A 20 14.14 -6.49 49.35
N ARG A 21 13.99 -5.36 48.65
CA ARG A 21 12.97 -5.25 47.60
C ARG A 21 13.43 -6.10 46.43
N LYS A 22 12.68 -7.17 46.09
CA LYS A 22 12.86 -7.86 44.81
C LYS A 22 12.63 -6.83 43.70
N LEU A 23 13.67 -6.49 42.94
CA LEU A 23 13.53 -5.80 41.66
C LEU A 23 12.88 -6.77 40.69
N ASN A 24 11.54 -6.87 40.75
CA ASN A 24 10.76 -7.79 39.93
C ASN A 24 10.45 -7.21 38.54
N ARG A 25 11.15 -6.15 38.14
CA ARG A 25 10.94 -5.49 36.85
C ARG A 25 11.94 -6.03 35.83
N PRO A 26 11.47 -6.48 34.66
CA PRO A 26 12.37 -6.90 33.61
C PRO A 26 13.29 -5.73 33.20
N ARG A 27 14.53 -6.04 32.84
CA ARG A 27 15.44 -5.04 32.26
C ARG A 27 14.84 -4.57 30.94
N LEU A 28 14.59 -3.27 30.85
CA LEU A 28 14.13 -2.65 29.62
C LEU A 28 15.34 -2.26 28.77
N THR A 29 15.19 -2.41 27.46
CA THR A 29 16.10 -1.92 26.44
C THR A 29 15.94 -0.41 26.27
N ILE A 30 16.77 0.19 25.41
CA ILE A 30 16.65 1.60 25.00
C ILE A 30 15.27 1.89 24.38
N SER A 31 14.66 0.90 23.72
CA SER A 31 13.31 0.97 23.16
C SER A 31 12.19 0.90 24.22
N GLY A 32 12.51 0.77 25.51
CA GLY A 32 11.52 0.64 26.58
C GLY A 32 10.81 -0.72 26.63
N LEU A 33 11.20 -1.66 25.78
CA LEU A 33 10.71 -3.04 25.73
C LEU A 33 11.59 -3.97 26.55
N THR A 34 11.07 -5.15 26.93
CA THR A 34 11.94 -6.20 27.48
C THR A 34 12.90 -6.72 26.41
N VAL A 35 14.01 -7.32 26.82
CA VAL A 35 14.97 -7.95 25.89
C VAL A 35 14.28 -9.02 25.01
N GLU A 36 13.37 -9.81 25.60
CA GLU A 36 12.60 -10.83 24.89
C GLU A 36 11.65 -10.21 23.86
N GLN A 37 10.95 -9.13 24.21
CA GLN A 37 10.07 -8.40 23.29
C GLN A 37 10.85 -7.75 22.15
N GLU A 38 12.02 -7.17 22.42
CA GLU A 38 12.88 -6.60 21.38
C GLU A 38 13.40 -7.68 20.42
N ALA A 39 13.79 -8.85 20.94
CA ALA A 39 14.17 -10.00 20.10
C ALA A 39 13.00 -10.51 19.26
N TYR A 40 11.81 -10.60 19.85
CA TYR A 40 10.57 -10.92 19.15
C TYR A 40 10.30 -9.93 18.00
N CYS A 41 10.38 -8.62 18.25
CA CYS A 41 10.16 -7.59 17.23
C CYS A 41 11.13 -7.71 16.06
N ARG A 42 12.41 -8.03 16.33
CA ARG A 42 13.42 -8.28 15.29
C ARG A 42 13.09 -9.50 14.44
N GLY A 43 12.67 -10.61 15.06
CA GLY A 43 12.24 -11.81 14.33
C GLY A 43 11.05 -11.52 13.41
N ARG A 44 10.05 -10.82 13.93
CA ARG A 44 8.87 -10.39 13.15
C ARG A 44 9.26 -9.50 11.96
N ALA A 45 10.15 -8.52 12.16
CA ALA A 45 10.64 -7.65 11.10
C ALA A 45 11.47 -8.39 10.03
N MET A 46 12.05 -9.55 10.37
CA MET A 46 12.73 -10.44 9.43
C MET A 46 11.76 -11.39 8.70
N GLY A 47 10.46 -11.30 8.95
CA GLY A 47 9.43 -12.11 8.31
C GLY A 47 9.13 -13.44 9.00
N MET A 48 9.69 -13.71 10.18
CA MET A 48 9.36 -14.91 10.96
C MET A 48 7.91 -14.89 11.42
N SER A 49 7.28 -16.06 11.53
CA SER A 49 5.95 -16.19 12.14
C SER A 49 6.00 -15.84 13.65
N VAL A 50 4.84 -15.67 14.28
CA VAL A 50 4.77 -15.40 15.73
C VAL A 50 5.43 -16.53 16.54
N GLU A 51 5.20 -17.78 16.14
CA GLU A 51 5.73 -18.97 16.81
C GLU A 51 7.26 -19.06 16.66
N GLU A 52 7.77 -18.82 15.46
CA GLU A 52 9.20 -18.78 15.17
C GLU A 52 9.91 -17.65 15.92
N ALA A 53 9.32 -16.45 15.92
CA ALA A 53 9.88 -15.30 16.61
C ALA A 53 9.92 -15.50 18.14
N LEU A 54 8.89 -16.11 18.72
CA LEU A 54 8.89 -16.47 20.14
C LEU A 54 9.96 -17.50 20.46
N LEU A 55 10.08 -18.56 19.65
CA LEU A 55 11.10 -19.59 19.81
C LEU A 55 12.51 -18.99 19.72
N ALA A 56 12.77 -18.15 18.71
CA ALA A 56 14.04 -17.48 18.52
C ALA A 56 14.37 -16.48 19.65
N SER A 57 13.35 -15.86 20.25
CA SER A 57 13.51 -14.94 21.38
C SER A 57 13.72 -15.62 22.74
N ASN A 58 13.60 -16.97 22.81
CA ASN A 58 13.53 -17.73 24.05
C ASN A 58 12.46 -17.21 25.05
N SER A 59 11.40 -16.58 24.53
CA SER A 59 10.31 -16.06 25.35
C SER A 59 9.45 -17.20 25.90
N THR A 60 9.05 -17.08 27.15
CA THR A 60 8.13 -18.04 27.81
C THR A 60 6.65 -17.67 27.61
N VAL A 61 6.39 -16.59 26.89
CA VAL A 61 5.04 -16.09 26.62
C VAL A 61 4.31 -17.00 25.64
N SER A 62 3.01 -17.20 25.87
CA SER A 62 2.19 -17.98 24.95
C SER A 62 2.04 -17.30 23.58
N VAL A 63 1.94 -18.10 22.52
CA VAL A 63 1.69 -17.61 21.15
C VAL A 63 0.46 -16.69 21.08
N ARG A 64 -0.61 -17.03 21.80
CA ARG A 64 -1.84 -16.23 21.85
C ARG A 64 -1.56 -14.83 22.41
N THR A 65 -0.83 -14.74 23.53
CA THR A 65 -0.47 -13.45 24.13
C THR A 65 0.40 -12.61 23.19
N ALA A 66 1.34 -13.23 22.46
CA ALA A 66 2.17 -12.51 21.51
C ALA A 66 1.39 -12.01 20.28
N ARG A 67 0.42 -12.80 19.78
CA ARG A 67 -0.53 -12.35 18.74
C ARG A 67 -1.33 -11.13 19.21
N ASP A 68 -1.79 -11.14 20.45
CA ASP A 68 -2.54 -10.02 21.01
C ASP A 68 -1.69 -8.73 21.03
N TRP A 69 -0.36 -8.81 21.19
CA TRP A 69 0.50 -7.63 21.20
C TRP A 69 0.44 -6.83 19.89
N GLU A 70 0.28 -7.50 18.76
CA GLU A 70 0.29 -6.89 17.42
C GLU A 70 -1.10 -6.37 16.99
N SER A 71 -2.18 -6.88 17.60
CA SER A 71 -3.55 -6.58 17.16
C SER A 71 -4.20 -5.52 18.04
N SER A 72 -4.50 -4.35 17.47
CA SER A 72 -5.13 -3.22 18.17
C SER A 72 -6.52 -3.52 18.74
N THR A 73 -7.16 -4.60 18.30
CA THR A 73 -8.47 -5.04 18.80
C THR A 73 -8.38 -6.02 19.98
N CYS A 74 -7.19 -6.53 20.28
CA CYS A 74 -6.99 -7.49 21.36
C CYS A 74 -6.76 -6.83 22.72
N LYS A 75 -7.18 -7.51 23.79
CA LYS A 75 -7.09 -7.02 25.17
C LYS A 75 -5.65 -6.73 25.62
N ASN A 76 -4.68 -7.48 25.12
CA ASN A 76 -3.27 -7.34 25.49
C ASN A 76 -2.48 -6.57 24.42
N PHE A 77 -3.14 -5.76 23.59
CA PHE A 77 -2.46 -4.93 22.60
C PHE A 77 -1.35 -4.12 23.24
N ASN A 78 -0.17 -4.20 22.64
CA ASN A 78 1.02 -3.51 23.12
C ASN A 78 1.53 -2.60 22.00
N GLN A 79 1.09 -1.34 22.05
CA GLN A 79 1.44 -0.31 21.07
C GLN A 79 2.96 -0.23 20.85
N ALA A 80 3.77 -0.32 21.90
CA ALA A 80 5.23 -0.26 21.79
C ALA A 80 5.83 -1.42 20.99
N VAL A 81 5.25 -2.62 21.09
CA VAL A 81 5.69 -3.78 20.28
C VAL A 81 5.27 -3.60 18.83
N ALA A 82 4.02 -3.20 18.57
CA ALA A 82 3.53 -2.97 17.22
C ALA A 82 4.32 -1.88 16.49
N ASP A 83 4.57 -0.75 17.16
CA ASP A 83 5.38 0.35 16.62
C ASP A 83 6.80 -0.09 16.33
N ARG A 84 7.40 -0.88 17.22
CA ARG A 84 8.76 -1.38 17.05
C ARG A 84 8.89 -2.34 15.87
N ILE A 85 7.92 -3.23 15.67
CA ILE A 85 7.87 -4.11 14.50
C ILE A 85 7.79 -3.28 13.21
N ASN A 86 6.92 -2.27 13.17
CA ASN A 86 6.75 -1.40 12.02
C ASN A 86 8.03 -0.60 11.72
N GLU A 87 8.66 -0.04 12.73
CA GLU A 87 9.93 0.69 12.61
C GLU A 87 11.03 -0.20 12.02
N LEU A 88 11.24 -1.38 12.61
CA LEU A 88 12.27 -2.32 12.15
C LEU A 88 11.99 -2.84 10.74
N THR A 89 10.73 -3.10 10.41
CA THR A 89 10.32 -3.51 9.06
C THR A 89 10.58 -2.40 8.04
N ALA A 90 10.23 -1.15 8.37
CA ALA A 90 10.50 -0.01 7.50
C ALA A 90 12.01 0.22 7.30
N LEU A 91 12.82 0.05 8.34
CA LEU A 91 14.28 0.12 8.23
C LEU A 91 14.83 -1.02 7.36
N ALA A 92 14.36 -2.24 7.54
CA ALA A 92 14.75 -3.39 6.73
C ALA A 92 14.39 -3.16 5.25
N GLN A 93 13.19 -2.67 4.97
CA GLN A 93 12.74 -2.33 3.61
C GLN A 93 13.61 -1.23 2.98
N LYS A 94 13.87 -0.13 3.69
CA LYS A 94 14.76 0.95 3.20
C LYS A 94 16.16 0.42 2.89
N ASN A 95 16.72 -0.40 3.77
CA ASN A 95 18.04 -1.00 3.55
C ASN A 95 18.05 -1.99 2.39
N ALA A 96 16.98 -2.78 2.21
CA ALA A 96 16.84 -3.69 1.08
C ALA A 96 16.79 -2.92 -0.24
N ILE A 97 16.03 -1.82 -0.30
CA ILE A 97 15.95 -0.91 -1.45
C ILE A 97 17.33 -0.33 -1.80
N LEU A 98 18.06 0.18 -0.80
CA LEU A 98 19.40 0.73 -1.01
C LEU A 98 20.40 -0.32 -1.49
N LYS A 99 20.34 -1.54 -0.93
CA LYS A 99 21.26 -2.63 -1.31
C LYS A 99 20.94 -3.24 -2.67
N SER A 100 19.68 -3.27 -3.07
CA SER A 100 19.26 -3.81 -4.37
C SER A 100 19.44 -2.82 -5.52
N GLY A 101 19.69 -1.54 -5.22
CA GLY A 101 19.72 -0.47 -6.22
C GLY A 101 18.35 -0.21 -6.85
N LEU A 102 17.28 -0.69 -6.21
CA LEU A 102 15.90 -0.53 -6.69
C LEU A 102 15.36 0.84 -6.24
N ASP A 103 15.96 1.92 -6.74
CA ASP A 103 15.50 3.26 -6.43
C ASP A 103 14.35 3.72 -7.35
N ARG A 104 13.80 4.89 -7.03
CA ARG A 104 12.69 5.49 -7.78
C ARG A 104 13.08 5.80 -9.23
N GLU A 105 14.33 6.21 -9.46
CA GLU A 105 14.84 6.55 -10.79
C GLU A 105 14.93 5.29 -11.67
N TRP A 106 15.40 4.18 -11.11
CA TRP A 106 15.44 2.88 -11.76
C TRP A 106 14.05 2.44 -12.18
N VAL A 107 13.06 2.53 -11.28
CA VAL A 107 11.67 2.13 -11.57
C VAL A 107 11.08 2.98 -12.71
N ILE A 108 11.26 4.30 -12.67
CA ILE A 108 10.81 5.21 -13.73
C ILE A 108 11.47 4.84 -15.06
N THR A 109 12.80 4.68 -15.07
CA THR A 109 13.55 4.34 -16.27
C THR A 109 13.08 3.01 -16.88
N ARG A 110 12.77 2.02 -16.04
CA ARG A 110 12.25 0.72 -16.51
C ARG A 110 10.85 0.84 -17.09
N PHE A 111 9.95 1.59 -16.47
CA PHE A 111 8.62 1.78 -17.05
C PHE A 111 8.66 2.57 -18.37
N MET A 112 9.54 3.56 -18.51
CA MET A 112 9.75 4.25 -19.80
C MET A 112 10.18 3.27 -20.89
N GLN A 113 11.19 2.43 -20.61
CA GLN A 113 11.65 1.40 -21.56
C GLN A 113 10.55 0.40 -21.93
N VAL A 114 9.72 -0.01 -20.97
CA VAL A 114 8.60 -0.92 -21.25
C VAL A 114 7.55 -0.24 -22.11
N ALA A 115 7.18 1.00 -21.80
CA ALA A 115 6.22 1.76 -22.58
C ALA A 115 6.68 1.93 -24.03
N GLU A 116 7.94 2.33 -24.24
CA GLU A 116 8.56 2.46 -25.57
C GLU A 116 8.52 1.13 -26.36
N ARG A 117 8.92 0.02 -25.74
CA ARG A 117 8.89 -1.31 -26.38
C ARG A 117 7.47 -1.76 -26.71
N CYS A 118 6.52 -1.49 -25.83
CA CYS A 118 5.12 -1.84 -26.08
C CYS A 118 4.50 -0.99 -27.18
N MET A 119 4.97 0.24 -27.40
CA MET A 119 4.52 1.14 -28.46
C MET A 119 5.23 0.91 -29.81
N GLN A 120 6.21 0.00 -29.87
CA GLN A 120 6.86 -0.36 -31.12
C GLN A 120 5.86 -1.02 -32.07
N ALA A 121 5.78 -0.48 -33.30
CA ALA A 121 4.89 -1.00 -34.33
C ALA A 121 5.39 -2.37 -34.84
N GLU A 122 4.51 -3.37 -34.80
CA GLU A 122 4.73 -4.71 -35.35
C GLU A 122 3.74 -4.99 -36.49
N PRO A 123 4.20 -5.57 -37.61
CA PRO A 123 3.32 -5.86 -38.73
C PRO A 123 2.32 -6.96 -38.36
N VAL A 124 1.05 -6.72 -38.63
CA VAL A 124 0.00 -7.73 -38.52
C VAL A 124 0.21 -8.74 -39.64
N ARG A 125 0.35 -10.01 -39.28
CA ARG A 125 0.57 -11.10 -40.22
C ARG A 125 -0.72 -11.88 -40.45
N ASP A 126 -0.93 -12.31 -41.69
CA ASP A 126 -2.00 -13.23 -42.04
C ASP A 126 -1.71 -14.67 -41.56
N ARG A 127 -2.62 -15.61 -41.88
CA ARG A 127 -2.46 -17.03 -41.52
C ARG A 127 -1.24 -17.70 -42.17
N GLU A 128 -0.71 -17.14 -43.24
CA GLU A 128 0.44 -17.65 -43.99
C GLU A 128 1.75 -17.00 -43.51
N GLY A 129 1.66 -16.05 -42.58
CA GLY A 129 2.79 -15.35 -41.99
C GLY A 129 3.25 -14.12 -42.78
N ASN A 130 2.52 -13.73 -43.82
CA ASN A 130 2.82 -12.58 -44.66
C ASN A 130 2.30 -11.28 -44.01
N PRO A 131 3.03 -10.17 -44.10
CA PRO A 131 2.57 -8.88 -43.59
C PRO A 131 1.36 -8.39 -44.40
N THR A 132 0.32 -7.97 -43.69
CA THR A 132 -0.95 -7.48 -44.28
C THR A 132 -0.88 -6.01 -44.74
N GLY A 133 0.17 -5.28 -44.33
CA GLY A 133 0.28 -3.83 -44.49
C GLY A 133 -0.27 -3.05 -43.30
N GLU A 134 -1.01 -3.70 -42.41
CA GLU A 134 -1.45 -3.13 -41.13
C GLU A 134 -0.40 -3.36 -40.04
N TYR A 135 -0.34 -2.44 -39.07
CA TYR A 135 0.57 -2.50 -37.95
C TYR A 135 -0.21 -2.44 -36.64
N THR A 136 0.28 -3.15 -35.64
CA THR A 136 -0.27 -3.17 -34.29
C THR A 136 0.84 -2.94 -33.27
N PHE A 137 0.47 -2.66 -32.02
CA PHE A 137 1.40 -2.55 -30.90
C PHE A 137 0.70 -3.05 -29.62
N ASN A 138 1.47 -3.28 -28.56
CA ASN A 138 0.92 -3.71 -27.27
C ASN A 138 0.32 -2.51 -26.50
N ALA A 139 -0.85 -2.06 -26.91
CA ALA A 139 -1.56 -0.94 -26.29
C ALA A 139 -1.83 -1.15 -24.79
N THR A 140 -2.17 -2.36 -24.38
CA THR A 140 -2.42 -2.70 -22.98
C THR A 140 -1.18 -2.52 -22.12
N GLY A 141 -0.03 -3.06 -22.55
CA GLY A 141 1.24 -2.93 -21.85
C GLY A 141 1.72 -1.48 -21.79
N ALA A 142 1.59 -0.74 -22.90
CA ALA A 142 1.93 0.68 -22.96
C ALA A 142 1.09 1.50 -21.97
N ASN A 143 -0.24 1.33 -21.97
CA ASN A 143 -1.14 2.04 -21.07
C ASN A 143 -0.88 1.72 -19.60
N GLN A 144 -0.57 0.46 -19.27
CA GLN A 144 -0.24 0.09 -17.89
C GLN A 144 1.07 0.72 -17.44
N ALA A 145 2.11 0.71 -18.28
CA ALA A 145 3.39 1.33 -17.96
C ALA A 145 3.26 2.85 -17.78
N LEU A 146 2.52 3.51 -18.68
CA LEU A 146 2.24 4.95 -18.59
C LEU A 146 1.39 5.31 -17.37
N ARG A 147 0.43 4.45 -17.01
CA ARG A 147 -0.36 4.63 -15.78
C ARG A 147 0.53 4.55 -14.55
N ALA A 148 1.37 3.51 -14.45
CA ALA A 148 2.29 3.35 -13.33
C ALA A 148 3.26 4.54 -13.21
N LEU A 149 3.75 5.08 -14.34
CA LEU A 149 4.55 6.31 -14.34
C LEU A 149 3.78 7.51 -13.79
N GLY A 150 2.55 7.73 -14.26
CA GLY A 150 1.74 8.84 -13.76
C GLY A 150 1.34 8.68 -12.29
N ASP A 151 1.13 7.46 -11.80
CA ASP A 151 0.91 7.18 -10.38
C ASP A 151 2.16 7.52 -9.55
N VAL A 152 3.35 7.09 -10.00
CA VAL A 152 4.62 7.42 -9.36
C VAL A 152 4.81 8.93 -9.28
N LEU A 153 4.52 9.66 -10.36
CA LEU A 153 4.63 11.12 -10.46
C LEU A 153 3.49 11.89 -9.78
N GLY A 154 2.44 11.20 -9.30
CA GLY A 154 1.27 11.84 -8.68
C GLY A 154 0.40 12.63 -9.65
N LEU A 155 0.42 12.29 -10.94
CA LEU A 155 -0.40 12.91 -11.98
C LEU A 155 -1.86 12.48 -11.90
N PHE A 156 -2.11 11.24 -11.46
CA PHE A 156 -3.45 10.72 -11.25
C PHE A 156 -3.85 10.89 -9.80
N LYS A 157 -4.42 12.04 -9.47
CA LYS A 157 -5.07 12.23 -8.16
C LYS A 157 -6.48 11.64 -8.24
N PRO A 158 -6.88 10.76 -7.31
CA PRO A 158 -8.27 10.38 -7.19
C PRO A 158 -9.10 11.64 -6.91
N VAL A 159 -10.30 11.71 -7.48
CA VAL A 159 -11.25 12.77 -7.14
C VAL A 159 -11.59 12.60 -5.66
N GLU A 160 -11.15 13.55 -4.84
CA GLU A 160 -11.51 13.58 -3.43
C GLU A 160 -13.01 13.88 -3.32
N LYS A 161 -13.80 12.87 -2.95
CA LYS A 161 -15.18 13.10 -2.53
C LYS A 161 -15.14 13.86 -1.22
N LYS A 162 -15.71 15.06 -1.20
CA LYS A 162 -15.83 15.83 0.05
C LYS A 162 -16.78 15.07 0.98
N PRO A 163 -16.41 14.81 2.24
CA PRO A 163 -17.35 14.24 3.20
C PRO A 163 -18.52 15.21 3.40
N GLY A 164 -19.74 14.75 3.11
CA GLY A 164 -20.95 15.58 3.13
C GLY A 164 -21.32 16.20 1.79
N ASP A 165 -20.92 15.59 0.67
CA ASP A 165 -21.40 15.99 -0.66
C ASP A 165 -22.89 15.68 -0.80
N GLU A 166 -23.71 16.63 -0.35
CA GLU A 166 -25.19 16.57 -0.34
C GLU A 166 -25.79 16.42 -1.74
N TYR A 167 -24.97 16.55 -2.78
CA TYR A 167 -25.35 16.44 -4.20
C TYR A 167 -25.01 15.07 -4.81
N GLU A 168 -24.37 14.14 -4.07
CA GLU A 168 -23.94 12.82 -4.59
C GLU A 168 -25.11 11.96 -5.12
N HIS A 169 -26.31 12.18 -4.59
CA HIS A 169 -27.51 11.42 -4.98
C HIS A 169 -28.33 12.09 -6.08
N LEU A 170 -27.93 13.27 -6.55
CA LEU A 170 -28.66 13.99 -7.58
C LEU A 170 -28.23 13.49 -8.95
N SER A 171 -29.23 13.29 -9.81
CA SER A 171 -28.98 13.04 -11.23
C SER A 171 -28.47 14.31 -11.92
N ASP A 172 -27.79 14.15 -13.05
CA ASP A 172 -27.33 15.29 -13.87
C ASP A 172 -28.50 16.24 -14.22
N ASP A 173 -29.70 15.68 -14.44
CA ASP A 173 -30.92 16.44 -14.71
C ASP A 173 -31.40 17.24 -13.48
N ASP A 174 -31.30 16.66 -12.27
CA ASP A 174 -31.63 17.36 -11.03
C ASP A 174 -30.64 18.48 -10.72
N ILE A 175 -29.34 18.24 -10.96
CA ILE A 175 -28.30 19.24 -10.80
C ILE A 175 -28.54 20.41 -11.77
N ALA A 176 -28.86 20.12 -13.04
CA ALA A 176 -29.17 21.15 -14.03
C ALA A 176 -30.41 21.98 -13.64
N ARG A 177 -31.45 21.33 -13.10
CA ARG A 177 -32.65 22.02 -12.59
C ARG A 177 -32.33 22.92 -11.40
N ILE A 178 -31.60 22.43 -10.40
CA ILE A 178 -31.21 23.20 -9.21
C ILE A 178 -30.33 24.39 -9.58
N ALA A 179 -29.40 24.20 -10.51
CA ALA A 179 -28.55 25.28 -11.03
C ALA A 179 -29.38 26.37 -11.73
N ALA A 180 -30.35 25.98 -12.56
CA ALA A 180 -31.24 26.93 -13.24
C ALA A 180 -32.12 27.72 -12.25
N GLU A 181 -32.63 27.05 -11.21
CA GLU A 181 -33.43 27.67 -10.17
C GLU A 181 -32.62 28.67 -9.34
N LEU A 182 -31.39 28.30 -8.94
CA LEU A 182 -30.48 29.18 -8.22
C LEU A 182 -30.04 30.39 -9.07
N ALA A 183 -29.78 30.19 -10.37
CA ALA A 183 -29.45 31.28 -11.29
C ALA A 183 -30.60 32.29 -11.41
N ALA A 184 -31.85 31.82 -11.38
CA ALA A 184 -33.03 32.68 -11.40
C ALA A 184 -33.22 33.43 -10.08
N GLN A 185 -33.00 32.77 -8.94
CA GLN A 185 -33.12 33.37 -7.61
C GLN A 185 -32.04 34.41 -7.29
N THR A 186 -30.82 34.18 -7.79
CA THR A 186 -29.67 35.09 -7.56
C THR A 186 -29.62 36.26 -8.54
N GLY A 187 -30.52 36.30 -9.53
CA GLY A 187 -30.54 37.35 -10.56
C GLY A 187 -29.37 37.28 -11.54
N LEU A 188 -28.64 36.16 -11.58
CA LEU A 188 -27.51 35.95 -12.50
C LEU A 188 -27.96 35.73 -13.96
N LEU A 189 -29.26 35.78 -14.23
CA LEU A 189 -29.89 35.49 -15.53
C LEU A 189 -30.11 36.72 -16.43
N GLU A 190 -29.68 37.92 -16.03
CA GLU A 190 -29.78 39.12 -16.87
C GLU A 190 -28.40 39.67 -17.26
N ALA A 191 -27.67 38.93 -18.12
CA ALA A 191 -26.70 39.48 -19.06
C ALA A 191 -26.23 38.42 -20.07
N GLY A 192 -26.99 38.26 -21.15
CA GLY A 192 -26.45 38.27 -22.52
C GLY A 192 -25.51 37.16 -22.99
N ALA A 193 -25.99 36.47 -24.04
CA ALA A 193 -25.22 35.88 -25.13
C ALA A 193 -24.51 34.52 -24.88
N GLY A 194 -25.29 33.46 -25.14
CA GLY A 194 -24.90 32.42 -26.09
C GLY A 194 -23.59 31.68 -25.85
N THR A 195 -23.67 30.54 -25.19
CA THR A 195 -22.87 29.36 -25.53
C THR A 195 -23.78 28.13 -25.42
N GLN A 196 -24.54 27.88 -26.49
CA GLN A 196 -24.79 26.50 -26.87
C GLN A 196 -23.41 25.85 -26.97
N ALA A 197 -23.08 24.93 -26.07
CA ALA A 197 -22.01 23.99 -26.33
C ALA A 197 -22.41 23.25 -27.62
N PRO A 198 -21.68 23.36 -28.74
CA PRO A 198 -22.02 22.58 -29.90
C PRO A 198 -21.87 21.11 -29.52
N ALA A 199 -22.99 20.39 -29.65
CA ALA A 199 -23.00 18.95 -29.74
C ALA A 199 -21.93 18.52 -30.77
N GLY A 200 -21.24 17.42 -30.44
CA GLY A 200 -20.00 16.97 -31.05
C GLY A 200 -19.88 17.25 -32.55
N ARG A 201 -18.82 17.97 -32.93
CA ARG A 201 -18.30 17.89 -34.29
C ARG A 201 -17.62 16.53 -34.45
N GLU A 202 -18.23 15.65 -35.25
CA GLU A 202 -17.48 14.68 -36.04
C GLU A 202 -16.33 15.43 -36.73
N GLN A 203 -15.10 15.17 -36.30
CA GLN A 203 -13.94 15.50 -37.11
C GLN A 203 -13.87 14.49 -38.25
N ALA A 204 -14.70 14.69 -39.27
CA ALA A 204 -14.46 14.11 -40.59
C ALA A 204 -13.25 14.86 -41.18
N GLY A 205 -12.06 14.29 -40.98
CA GLY A 205 -10.85 14.74 -41.67
C GLY A 205 -10.98 14.47 -43.17
N THR A 206 -11.29 15.50 -43.95
CA THR A 206 -11.09 15.46 -45.40
C THR A 206 -9.59 15.54 -45.69
N VAL A 207 -9.00 14.38 -45.98
CA VAL A 207 -7.64 14.28 -46.54
C VAL A 207 -7.67 14.87 -47.95
N GLN A 208 -7.07 16.05 -48.11
CA GLN A 208 -6.87 16.68 -49.40
C GLN A 208 -5.75 15.92 -50.14
N ALA A 209 -6.10 15.26 -51.24
CA ALA A 209 -5.14 14.54 -52.08
C ALA A 209 -4.16 15.54 -52.74
N LEU A 210 -2.85 15.27 -52.61
CA LEU A 210 -1.82 15.97 -53.37
C LEU A 210 -1.98 15.69 -54.88
N PRO A 211 -1.76 16.69 -55.76
CA PRO A 211 -1.73 16.45 -57.20
C PRO A 211 -0.50 15.60 -57.56
N LYS A 212 -0.74 14.56 -58.36
CA LYS A 212 0.32 13.76 -58.98
C LYS A 212 1.13 14.67 -59.91
N ALA A 213 2.42 14.83 -59.62
CA ALA A 213 3.37 15.36 -60.58
C ALA A 213 3.51 14.38 -61.75
N GLY A 214 3.41 14.92 -62.97
CA GLY A 214 3.77 14.20 -64.20
C GLY A 214 5.27 14.10 -64.40
#